data_AF-A0A821QDG2-F1
#
_entry.id   AF-A0A821QDG2-F1
#
_cell.length_a   1.000
_cell.length_b   1.000
_cell.length_c   1.000
_cell.angle_alpha   90.00
_cell.angle_beta   90.00
_cell.angle_gamma   90.00
#
_symmetry.space_group_name_H-M   'P 1'
#
loop_
_entity.id
_entity.type
_entity.pdbx_description
1 polymer ?
#
loop_
_entity_poly.entity_id
_entity_poly.type
_entity_poly.pdbx_seq_one_letter_code
_entity_poly.pdbx_strand_id
1 'polypeptide(L)'
;MVEQLKFIVEQLKRPPFNRSHYNILTFDNLTNNQLLQVLTDVFAVVDPYDPSHKIDIRDEEPEKTAARHMNSLKMLGYRPKLDTDVNTFRQNLVSGAKSVVFPILQWLLEKLPEHKERAYLGRYLSKVDVPAEFLSDPEIAEQYERYDELMEEFKEVHRAYKELTSTPHTIDDLRRDIKQLEDEKETLEKRLERQKTRIQKVPAAQIELAKNYRKEVEKEEKLNTMKQDLNNVINQLEQKIQRLERQLSDQRSSSTDQSPDAIMKRMEEENQVNSYLVTEKFPKELNQMKMKLRYYEEVASNKALGQTELANYRAK
;
A
#
# COMPACT_ATOMS: atom_id res chain seq x y z
N MET A 1 -22.09 -15.76 -8.29
CA MET A 1 -22.86 -15.12 -9.39
C MET A 1 -23.39 -13.74 -8.99
N VAL A 2 -24.13 -13.61 -7.87
CA VAL A 2 -24.64 -12.31 -7.41
C VAL A 2 -23.53 -11.33 -7.00
N GLU A 3 -22.48 -11.78 -6.30
CA GLU A 3 -21.35 -10.91 -5.91
C GLU A 3 -20.54 -10.42 -7.10
N GLN A 4 -20.26 -11.30 -8.07
CA GLN A 4 -19.63 -10.96 -9.33
C GLN A 4 -20.42 -9.88 -10.09
N LEU A 5 -21.74 -10.04 -10.17
CA LEU A 5 -22.62 -9.08 -10.82
C LEU A 5 -22.64 -7.73 -10.09
N LYS A 6 -22.69 -7.74 -8.76
CA LYS A 6 -22.57 -6.54 -7.92
C LYS A 6 -21.27 -5.79 -8.20
N PHE A 7 -20.15 -6.52 -8.22
CA PHE A 7 -18.83 -5.95 -8.48
C PHE A 7 -18.74 -5.29 -9.86
N ILE A 8 -19.19 -6.00 -10.92
CA ILE A 8 -19.18 -5.48 -12.29
C ILE A 8 -19.99 -4.18 -12.38
N VAL A 9 -21.22 -4.17 -11.87
CA VAL A 9 -22.09 -2.99 -11.90
C VAL A 9 -21.46 -1.83 -11.12
N GLU A 10 -20.86 -2.08 -9.96
CA GLU A 10 -20.20 -1.04 -9.17
C GLU A 10 -19.01 -0.41 -9.91
N GLN A 11 -18.17 -1.23 -10.56
CA GLN A 11 -17.03 -0.74 -11.32
C GLN A 11 -17.45 0.02 -12.58
N LEU A 12 -18.50 -0.44 -13.29
CA LEU A 12 -19.03 0.26 -14.47
C LEU A 12 -19.65 1.63 -14.13
N LYS A 13 -20.08 1.86 -12.88
CA LYS A 13 -20.55 3.18 -12.43
C LYS A 13 -19.42 4.18 -12.21
N ARG A 14 -18.22 3.70 -11.89
CA ARG A 14 -17.06 4.54 -11.60
C ARG A 14 -16.45 5.10 -12.89
N PRO A 15 -15.66 6.18 -12.81
CA PRO A 15 -14.81 6.60 -13.91
C PRO A 15 -13.85 5.46 -14.27
N PRO A 16 -13.54 5.24 -15.55
CA PRO A 16 -13.90 6.04 -16.75
C PRO A 16 -15.26 5.70 -17.41
N PHE A 17 -15.99 4.68 -16.94
CA PHE A 17 -17.17 4.16 -17.63
C PHE A 17 -18.45 4.97 -17.39
N ASN A 18 -18.62 5.52 -16.18
CA ASN A 18 -19.72 6.42 -15.81
C ASN A 18 -21.13 5.91 -16.18
N ARG A 19 -21.36 4.59 -16.18
CA ARG A 19 -22.64 3.97 -16.50
C ARG A 19 -23.57 3.93 -15.28
N SER A 20 -23.93 5.10 -14.77
CA SER A 20 -24.73 5.28 -13.53
C SER A 20 -26.10 4.59 -13.55
N HIS A 21 -26.67 4.40 -14.73
CA HIS A 21 -27.99 3.79 -14.94
C HIS A 21 -28.02 2.26 -14.73
N TYR A 22 -26.88 1.57 -14.74
CA TYR A 22 -26.88 0.13 -14.50
C TYR A 22 -27.16 -0.18 -13.03
N ASN A 23 -28.17 -1.02 -12.78
CA ASN A 23 -28.40 -1.72 -11.53
C ASN A 23 -28.35 -3.24 -11.78
N ILE A 24 -28.26 -4.04 -10.71
CA ILE A 24 -28.09 -5.51 -10.80
C ILE A 24 -29.15 -6.14 -11.72
N LEU A 25 -30.41 -5.71 -11.59
CA LEU A 25 -31.54 -6.24 -12.36
C LEU A 25 -31.47 -5.83 -13.84
N THR A 26 -31.25 -4.55 -14.12
CA THR A 26 -31.13 -4.02 -15.49
C THR A 26 -29.91 -4.59 -16.22
N PHE A 27 -28.81 -4.83 -15.51
CA PHE A 27 -27.61 -5.40 -16.08
C PHE A 27 -27.76 -6.89 -16.35
N ASP A 28 -28.39 -7.64 -15.44
CA ASP A 28 -28.72 -9.05 -15.70
C ASP A 28 -29.74 -9.20 -16.82
N ASN A 29 -30.67 -8.26 -16.99
CA ASN A 29 -31.64 -8.31 -18.10
C ASN A 29 -31.08 -7.86 -19.46
N LEU A 30 -29.79 -7.52 -19.56
CA LEU A 30 -29.19 -7.20 -20.86
C LEU A 30 -29.24 -8.40 -21.80
N THR A 31 -29.61 -8.13 -23.05
CA THR A 31 -29.50 -9.12 -24.13
C THR A 31 -28.04 -9.46 -24.38
N ASN A 32 -27.76 -10.64 -24.92
CA ASN A 32 -26.39 -11.10 -25.18
C ASN A 32 -25.60 -10.12 -26.07
N ASN A 33 -26.26 -9.51 -27.06
CA ASN A 33 -25.65 -8.47 -27.89
C ASN A 33 -25.33 -7.20 -27.08
N GLN A 34 -26.26 -6.71 -26.25
CA GLN A 34 -25.96 -5.56 -25.39
C GLN A 34 -24.80 -5.85 -24.44
N LEU A 35 -24.70 -7.08 -23.93
CA LEU A 35 -23.62 -7.49 -23.06
C LEU A 35 -22.26 -7.57 -23.79
N LEU A 36 -22.24 -8.03 -25.04
CA LEU A 36 -21.06 -7.99 -25.90
C LEU A 36 -20.65 -6.55 -26.29
N GLN A 37 -21.62 -5.64 -26.43
CA GLN A 37 -21.32 -4.22 -26.62
C GLN A 37 -20.66 -3.65 -25.38
N VAL A 38 -21.18 -3.94 -24.18
CA VAL A 38 -20.54 -3.52 -22.92
C VAL A 38 -19.12 -4.06 -22.83
N LEU A 39 -18.88 -5.32 -23.21
CA LEU A 39 -17.54 -5.89 -23.24
C LEU A 39 -16.62 -5.15 -24.24
N THR A 40 -17.14 -4.82 -25.42
CA THR A 40 -16.41 -4.03 -26.44
C THR A 40 -16.05 -2.65 -25.92
N ASP A 41 -16.99 -1.95 -25.28
CA ASP A 41 -16.76 -0.66 -24.65
C ASP A 41 -15.70 -0.74 -23.55
N VAL A 42 -15.69 -1.84 -22.77
CA VAL A 42 -14.66 -2.07 -21.75
C VAL A 42 -13.29 -2.24 -22.39
N PHE A 43 -13.18 -3.03 -23.48
CA PHE A 43 -11.92 -3.13 -24.23
C PHE A 43 -11.48 -1.78 -24.79
N ALA A 44 -12.39 -0.95 -25.30
CA ALA A 44 -12.07 0.39 -25.82
C ALA A 44 -11.48 1.33 -24.75
N VAL A 45 -11.74 1.05 -23.48
CA VAL A 45 -11.16 1.81 -22.37
C VAL A 45 -9.85 1.20 -21.88
N VAL A 46 -9.71 -0.13 -21.95
CA VAL A 46 -8.47 -0.84 -21.64
C VAL A 46 -7.40 -0.50 -22.68
N ASP A 47 -7.77 -0.53 -23.96
CA ASP A 47 -6.94 -0.13 -25.09
C ASP A 47 -7.61 1.01 -25.89
N PRO A 48 -7.42 2.27 -25.47
CA PRO A 48 -8.01 3.42 -26.17
C PRO A 48 -7.36 3.73 -27.52
N TYR A 49 -6.22 3.09 -27.82
CA TYR A 49 -5.42 3.36 -29.01
C TYR A 49 -5.77 2.43 -30.17
N ASP A 50 -6.37 1.27 -29.91
CA ASP A 50 -6.91 0.40 -30.94
C ASP A 50 -8.31 0.90 -31.38
N PRO A 51 -8.46 1.42 -32.62
CA PRO A 51 -9.75 1.87 -33.14
C PRO A 51 -10.76 0.73 -33.27
N SER A 52 -10.30 -0.53 -33.33
CA SER A 52 -11.14 -1.71 -33.53
C SER A 52 -12.13 -1.95 -32.38
N HIS A 53 -11.89 -1.35 -31.20
CA HIS A 53 -12.81 -1.47 -30.06
C HIS A 53 -13.86 -0.34 -30.00
N LYS A 54 -13.79 0.69 -30.84
CA LYS A 54 -14.79 1.78 -30.92
C LYS A 54 -15.84 1.53 -32.01
N ILE A 55 -16.32 0.30 -32.08
CA ILE A 55 -17.26 -0.16 -33.10
C ILE A 55 -18.56 -0.62 -32.42
N ASP A 56 -19.71 -0.31 -33.01
CA ASP A 56 -20.97 -0.94 -32.62
C ASP A 56 -20.96 -2.39 -33.14
N ILE A 57 -21.12 -3.36 -32.25
CA ILE A 57 -21.07 -4.78 -32.62
C ILE A 57 -22.15 -5.17 -33.65
N ARG A 58 -23.17 -4.33 -33.87
CA ARG A 58 -24.19 -4.54 -34.90
C ARG A 58 -23.66 -4.33 -36.31
N ASP A 59 -22.59 -3.57 -36.45
CA ASP A 59 -21.91 -3.29 -37.72
C ASP A 59 -20.83 -4.35 -38.03
N GLU A 60 -20.61 -5.32 -37.13
CA GLU A 60 -19.58 -6.36 -37.23
C GLU A 60 -20.23 -7.76 -37.20
N GLU A 61 -19.69 -8.70 -37.99
CA GLU A 61 -20.16 -10.09 -37.92
C GLU A 61 -19.83 -10.70 -36.55
N PRO A 62 -20.74 -11.48 -35.93
CA PRO A 62 -20.52 -12.05 -34.59
C PRO A 62 -19.23 -12.85 -34.44
N GLU A 63 -18.82 -13.57 -35.51
CA GLU A 63 -17.57 -14.31 -35.52
C GLU A 63 -16.33 -13.42 -35.52
N LYS A 64 -16.37 -12.27 -36.22
CA LYS A 64 -15.28 -11.28 -36.24
C LYS A 64 -15.15 -10.60 -34.89
N THR A 65 -16.28 -10.19 -34.29
CA THR A 65 -16.33 -9.64 -32.92
C THR A 65 -15.70 -10.60 -31.92
N ALA A 66 -16.08 -11.88 -31.96
CA ALA A 66 -15.53 -12.90 -31.06
C ALA A 66 -14.03 -13.14 -31.29
N ALA A 67 -13.57 -13.16 -32.54
CA ALA A 67 -12.14 -13.29 -32.85
C ALA A 67 -11.33 -12.10 -32.31
N ARG A 68 -11.86 -10.87 -32.47
CA ARG A 68 -11.25 -9.64 -31.95
C ARG A 68 -11.18 -9.64 -30.43
N HIS A 69 -12.27 -9.99 -29.75
CA HIS A 69 -12.28 -10.15 -28.29
C HIS A 69 -11.28 -11.22 -27.84
N MET A 70 -11.20 -12.35 -28.54
CA MET A 70 -10.28 -13.43 -28.19
C MET A 70 -8.81 -13.03 -28.35
N ASN A 71 -8.48 -12.30 -29.42
CA ASN A 71 -7.13 -11.74 -29.62
C ASN A 71 -6.78 -10.73 -28.52
N SER A 72 -7.72 -9.85 -28.16
CA SER A 72 -7.54 -8.88 -27.08
C SER A 72 -7.30 -9.58 -25.74
N LEU A 73 -8.08 -10.61 -25.43
CA LEU A 73 -7.92 -11.43 -24.23
C LEU A 73 -6.58 -12.16 -24.19
N LYS A 74 -6.14 -12.72 -25.33
CA LYS A 74 -4.84 -13.39 -25.44
C LYS A 74 -3.69 -12.42 -25.20
N MET A 75 -3.76 -11.22 -25.79
CA MET A 75 -2.77 -10.16 -25.61
C MET A 75 -2.71 -9.69 -24.15
N LEU A 76 -3.86 -9.56 -23.49
CA LEU A 76 -3.93 -9.23 -22.06
C LEU A 76 -3.55 -10.40 -21.13
N GLY A 77 -3.35 -11.61 -21.67
CA GLY A 77 -2.96 -12.79 -20.90
C GLY A 77 -4.11 -13.43 -20.11
N TYR A 78 -5.36 -13.22 -20.53
CA TYR A 78 -6.52 -13.86 -19.93
C TYR A 78 -6.48 -15.38 -20.14
N ARG A 79 -6.72 -16.13 -19.06
CA ARG A 79 -6.85 -17.59 -19.10
C ARG A 79 -8.27 -17.97 -18.68
N PRO A 80 -9.08 -18.56 -19.57
CA PRO A 80 -10.36 -19.14 -19.21
C PRO A 80 -10.20 -20.19 -18.10
N LYS A 81 -11.25 -20.42 -17.31
CA LYS A 81 -11.22 -21.45 -16.25
C LYS A 81 -10.95 -22.83 -16.88
N LEU A 82 -10.10 -23.61 -16.20
CA LEU A 82 -9.32 -24.76 -16.70
C LEU A 82 -10.09 -25.91 -17.42
N ASP A 83 -11.43 -25.94 -17.37
CA ASP A 83 -12.23 -27.07 -17.87
C ASP A 83 -13.04 -26.80 -19.14
N THR A 84 -12.89 -25.63 -19.78
CA THR A 84 -13.65 -25.30 -21.00
C THR A 84 -12.79 -25.47 -22.26
N ASP A 85 -13.21 -26.35 -23.18
CA ASP A 85 -12.60 -26.48 -24.51
C ASP A 85 -12.62 -25.11 -25.24
N VAL A 86 -11.55 -24.82 -25.99
CA VAL A 86 -11.35 -23.54 -26.70
C VAL A 86 -12.48 -23.29 -27.71
N ASN A 87 -12.97 -24.34 -28.37
CA ASN A 87 -14.07 -24.24 -29.32
C ASN A 87 -15.39 -23.87 -28.63
N THR A 88 -15.67 -24.51 -27.50
CA THR A 88 -16.84 -24.23 -26.67
C THR A 88 -16.77 -22.81 -26.09
N PHE A 89 -15.59 -22.36 -25.67
CA PHE A 89 -15.38 -20.98 -25.23
C PHE A 89 -15.65 -19.98 -26.35
N ARG A 90 -15.13 -20.22 -27.56
CA ARG A 90 -15.38 -19.39 -28.74
C ARG A 90 -16.86 -19.33 -29.09
N GLN A 91 -17.56 -20.46 -29.14
CA GLN A 91 -19.00 -20.49 -29.43
C GLN A 91 -19.83 -19.69 -28.40
N ASN A 92 -19.49 -19.83 -27.12
CA ASN A 92 -20.15 -19.08 -26.05
C ASN A 92 -19.83 -17.58 -26.08
N LEU A 93 -18.65 -17.20 -26.57
CA LEU A 93 -18.29 -15.81 -26.79
C LEU A 93 -19.05 -15.21 -27.98
N VAL A 94 -19.15 -15.95 -29.09
CA VAL A 94 -19.96 -15.56 -30.28
C VAL A 94 -21.43 -15.34 -29.90
N SER A 95 -21.99 -16.22 -29.05
CA SER A 95 -23.38 -16.11 -28.62
C SER A 95 -23.60 -15.07 -27.51
N GLY A 96 -22.54 -14.48 -26.96
CA GLY A 96 -22.60 -13.52 -25.85
C GLY A 96 -23.11 -14.13 -24.54
N ALA A 97 -22.80 -15.41 -24.29
CA ALA A 97 -23.26 -16.12 -23.11
C ALA A 97 -22.76 -15.47 -21.82
N LYS A 98 -23.69 -15.17 -20.89
CA LYS A 98 -23.39 -14.57 -19.58
C LYS A 98 -22.36 -15.36 -18.78
N SER A 99 -22.35 -16.69 -18.91
CA SER A 99 -21.40 -17.60 -18.27
C SER A 99 -19.94 -17.34 -18.65
N VAL A 100 -19.71 -16.74 -19.82
CA VAL A 100 -18.37 -16.38 -20.33
C VAL A 100 -18.09 -14.90 -20.18
N VAL A 101 -19.05 -14.03 -20.52
CA VAL A 101 -18.82 -12.58 -20.53
C VAL A 101 -18.70 -12.01 -19.11
N PHE A 102 -19.46 -12.48 -18.12
CA PHE A 102 -19.33 -11.97 -16.75
C PHE A 102 -17.95 -12.25 -16.14
N PRO A 103 -17.36 -13.47 -16.25
CA PRO A 103 -15.99 -13.70 -15.81
C PRO A 103 -14.95 -12.81 -16.49
N ILE A 104 -15.10 -12.56 -17.79
CA ILE A 104 -14.19 -11.67 -18.53
C ILE A 104 -14.30 -10.24 -17.99
N LEU A 105 -15.52 -9.70 -17.87
CA LEU A 105 -15.75 -8.36 -17.36
C LEU A 105 -15.20 -8.19 -15.94
N GLN A 106 -15.46 -9.15 -15.05
CA GLN A 106 -14.92 -9.12 -13.70
C GLN A 106 -13.38 -9.03 -13.73
N TRP A 107 -12.73 -9.89 -14.51
CA TRP A 107 -11.28 -9.94 -14.59
C TRP A 107 -10.67 -8.64 -15.16
N LEU A 108 -11.29 -8.05 -16.18
CA LEU A 108 -10.87 -6.77 -16.76
C LEU A 108 -11.05 -5.62 -15.76
N LEU A 109 -12.13 -5.62 -15.00
CA LEU A 109 -12.46 -4.53 -14.07
C LEU A 109 -11.69 -4.62 -12.75
N GLU A 110 -11.31 -5.83 -12.31
CA GLU A 110 -10.56 -6.05 -11.07
C GLU A 110 -9.17 -5.42 -11.09
N LYS A 111 -8.50 -5.46 -12.25
CA LYS A 111 -7.12 -4.97 -12.43
C LYS A 111 -7.01 -4.01 -13.61
N LEU A 112 -7.99 -3.10 -13.73
CA LEU A 112 -8.08 -2.18 -14.86
C LEU A 112 -6.77 -1.41 -15.16
N PRO A 113 -6.02 -0.87 -14.16
CA PRO A 113 -4.76 -0.19 -14.43
C PRO A 113 -3.68 -1.12 -14.99
N GLU A 114 -3.56 -2.34 -14.46
CA GLU A 114 -2.59 -3.33 -14.94
C GLU A 114 -2.91 -3.76 -16.38
N HIS A 115 -4.20 -3.93 -16.71
CA HIS A 115 -4.62 -4.30 -18.06
C HIS A 115 -4.40 -3.17 -19.06
N LYS A 116 -4.64 -1.91 -18.66
CA LYS A 116 -4.30 -0.73 -19.49
C LYS A 116 -2.81 -0.66 -19.79
N GLU A 117 -1.98 -0.90 -18.78
CA GLU A 117 -0.53 -0.96 -18.95
C GLU A 117 -0.13 -2.12 -19.86
N ARG A 118 -0.71 -3.31 -19.68
CA ARG A 118 -0.43 -4.46 -20.56
C ARG A 118 -0.88 -4.21 -21.99
N ALA A 119 -2.03 -3.59 -22.23
CA ALA A 119 -2.47 -3.20 -23.58
C ALA A 119 -1.48 -2.22 -24.23
N TYR A 120 -1.09 -1.18 -23.49
CA TYR A 120 -0.09 -0.21 -23.93
C TYR A 120 1.24 -0.89 -24.29
N LEU A 121 1.77 -1.73 -23.41
CA LEU A 121 3.01 -2.46 -23.64
C LEU A 121 2.89 -3.47 -24.78
N GLY A 122 1.75 -4.16 -24.89
CA GLY A 122 1.47 -5.12 -25.95
C GLY A 122 1.65 -4.53 -27.34
N ARG A 123 1.32 -3.24 -27.53
CA ARG A 123 1.53 -2.55 -28.80
C ARG A 123 3.00 -2.47 -29.23
N TYR A 124 3.91 -2.28 -28.27
CA TYR A 124 5.34 -2.09 -28.55
C TYR A 124 6.16 -3.36 -28.35
N LEU A 125 5.65 -4.31 -27.57
CA LEU A 125 6.35 -5.54 -27.21
C LEU A 125 5.86 -6.79 -27.95
N SER A 126 4.77 -6.69 -28.73
CA SER A 126 4.36 -7.81 -29.60
C SER A 126 5.24 -7.83 -30.85
N LYS A 127 6.15 -8.80 -30.92
CA LYS A 127 7.02 -8.95 -32.09
C LYS A 127 6.20 -9.21 -33.35
N VAL A 128 6.63 -8.58 -34.45
CA VAL A 128 6.15 -8.94 -35.78
C VAL A 128 6.75 -10.30 -36.14
N ASP A 129 5.89 -11.26 -36.44
CA ASP A 129 6.32 -12.59 -36.87
C ASP A 129 6.80 -12.51 -38.32
N VAL A 130 8.13 -12.54 -38.51
CA VAL A 130 8.77 -12.48 -39.82
C VAL A 130 9.19 -13.90 -40.20
N PRO A 131 8.63 -14.49 -41.27
CA PRO A 131 9.02 -15.83 -41.71
C PRO A 131 10.52 -15.95 -42.00
N ALA A 132 11.09 -17.12 -41.69
CA ALA A 132 12.53 -17.37 -41.84
C ALA A 132 13.06 -17.18 -43.28
N GLU A 133 12.20 -17.34 -44.27
CA GLU A 133 12.51 -17.10 -45.69
C GLU A 133 12.88 -15.63 -45.95
N PHE A 134 12.23 -14.68 -45.28
CA PHE A 134 12.55 -13.26 -45.38
C PHE A 134 13.75 -12.86 -44.53
N LEU A 135 13.94 -13.50 -43.37
CA LEU A 135 15.14 -13.29 -42.53
C LEU A 135 16.43 -13.83 -43.16
N SER A 136 16.34 -14.58 -44.26
CA SER A 136 17.51 -15.00 -45.03
C SER A 136 18.12 -13.86 -45.86
N ASP A 137 17.36 -12.79 -46.10
CA ASP A 137 17.85 -11.56 -46.71
C ASP A 137 18.68 -10.75 -45.67
N PRO A 138 19.96 -10.46 -45.95
CA PRO A 138 20.82 -9.71 -45.03
C PRO A 138 20.26 -8.34 -44.62
N GLU A 139 19.57 -7.63 -45.51
CA GLU A 139 19.03 -6.29 -45.23
C GLU A 139 17.84 -6.37 -44.26
N ILE A 140 16.99 -7.39 -44.43
CA ILE A 140 15.85 -7.64 -43.54
C ILE A 140 16.34 -8.12 -42.17
N ALA A 141 17.35 -8.98 -42.14
CA ALA A 141 17.95 -9.48 -40.91
C ALA A 141 18.57 -8.36 -40.07
N GLU A 142 19.36 -7.47 -40.68
CA GLU A 142 19.96 -6.31 -40.01
C GLU A 142 18.88 -5.38 -39.43
N GLN A 143 17.82 -5.10 -40.21
CA GLN A 143 16.73 -4.25 -39.73
C GLN A 143 15.92 -4.90 -38.60
N TYR A 144 15.75 -6.22 -38.63
CA TYR A 144 15.07 -6.96 -37.57
C TYR A 144 15.90 -7.00 -36.29
N GLU A 145 17.24 -7.10 -36.38
CA GLU A 145 18.15 -6.97 -35.24
C GLU A 145 18.05 -5.58 -34.62
N ARG A 146 18.10 -4.52 -35.42
CA ARG A 146 17.90 -3.13 -34.95
C ARG A 146 16.53 -2.92 -34.31
N TYR A 147 15.48 -3.54 -34.85
CA TYR A 147 14.14 -3.52 -34.26
C TYR A 147 14.14 -4.17 -32.86
N ASP A 148 14.80 -5.32 -32.71
CA ASP A 148 14.94 -5.99 -31.42
C ASP A 148 15.74 -5.16 -30.40
N GLU A 149 16.82 -4.49 -30.84
CA GLU A 149 17.58 -3.55 -29.99
C GLU A 149 16.70 -2.39 -29.48
N LEU A 150 15.93 -1.76 -30.36
CA LEU A 150 15.00 -0.68 -29.99
C LEU A 150 13.91 -1.16 -29.02
N MET A 151 13.44 -2.41 -29.16
CA MET A 151 12.50 -2.99 -28.21
C MET A 151 13.11 -3.17 -26.82
N GLU A 152 14.37 -3.59 -26.72
CA GLU A 152 15.07 -3.69 -25.43
C GLU A 152 15.32 -2.32 -24.81
N GLU A 153 15.76 -1.33 -25.60
CA GLU A 153 15.90 0.06 -25.14
C GLU A 153 14.57 0.61 -24.59
N PHE A 154 13.46 0.36 -25.29
CA PHE A 154 12.13 0.74 -24.82
C PHE A 154 11.80 0.11 -23.45
N LYS A 155 12.13 -1.16 -23.23
CA LYS A 155 11.88 -1.82 -21.93
C LYS A 155 12.68 -1.16 -20.81
N GLU A 156 13.95 -0.85 -21.04
CA GLU A 156 14.81 -0.19 -20.06
C GLU A 156 14.29 1.21 -19.70
N VAL A 157 14.01 2.04 -20.72
CA VAL A 157 13.49 3.39 -20.53
C VAL A 157 12.13 3.36 -19.83
N HIS A 158 11.23 2.46 -20.22
CA HIS A 158 9.92 2.33 -19.58
C HIS A 158 10.03 1.86 -18.12
N ARG A 159 10.94 0.92 -17.81
CA ARG A 159 11.21 0.49 -16.43
C ARG A 159 11.73 1.66 -15.59
N ALA A 160 12.70 2.42 -16.08
CA ALA A 160 13.25 3.57 -15.37
C ALA A 160 12.18 4.65 -15.11
N TYR A 161 11.31 4.91 -16.10
CA TYR A 161 10.17 5.82 -15.94
C TYR A 161 9.19 5.33 -14.87
N LYS A 162 8.88 4.03 -14.85
CA LYS A 162 8.00 3.42 -13.83
C LYS A 162 8.58 3.52 -12.44
N GLU A 163 9.87 3.28 -12.28
CA GLU A 163 10.56 3.41 -10.99
C GLU A 163 10.49 4.86 -10.48
N LEU A 164 10.79 5.84 -11.34
CA LEU A 164 10.73 7.26 -10.99
C LEU A 164 9.31 7.69 -10.59
N THR A 165 8.30 7.25 -11.34
CA THR A 165 6.89 7.61 -11.09
C THR A 165 6.24 6.81 -9.96
N SER A 166 6.82 5.68 -9.54
CA SER A 166 6.34 4.90 -8.41
C SER A 166 6.55 5.59 -7.05
N THR A 167 7.42 6.61 -6.99
CA THR A 167 7.70 7.35 -5.75
C THR A 167 6.48 8.22 -5.38
N PRO A 168 5.73 7.87 -4.32
CA PRO A 168 4.42 8.44 -4.06
C PRO A 168 4.47 9.70 -3.20
N HIS A 169 5.65 10.19 -2.81
CA HIS A 169 5.83 11.50 -2.19
C HIS A 169 5.63 12.54 -3.28
N THR A 170 4.37 12.67 -3.61
CA THR A 170 3.87 13.38 -4.77
C THR A 170 4.16 14.83 -4.46
N ILE A 171 4.72 15.52 -5.44
CA ILE A 171 4.94 16.97 -5.42
C ILE A 171 3.76 17.74 -4.81
N ASP A 172 2.54 17.20 -4.89
CA ASP A 172 1.33 17.75 -4.27
C ASP A 172 1.30 17.75 -2.73
N ASP A 173 1.85 16.75 -2.05
CA ASP A 173 1.97 16.78 -0.58
C ASP A 173 3.00 17.82 -0.15
N LEU A 174 4.15 17.90 -0.86
CA LEU A 174 5.13 18.97 -0.65
C LEU A 174 4.51 20.36 -0.91
N ARG A 175 3.67 20.50 -1.95
CA ARG A 175 2.94 21.74 -2.22
C ARG A 175 1.95 22.09 -1.11
N ARG A 176 1.26 21.10 -0.54
CA ARG A 176 0.35 21.31 0.60
C ARG A 176 1.11 21.74 1.84
N ASP A 177 2.23 21.10 2.14
CA ASP A 177 3.08 21.44 3.28
C ASP A 177 3.66 22.84 3.15
N ILE A 178 4.16 23.20 1.96
CA ILE A 178 4.64 24.56 1.66
C ILE A 178 3.53 25.58 1.91
N LYS A 179 2.33 25.33 1.38
CA LYS A 179 1.20 26.24 1.56
C LYS A 179 0.82 26.37 3.04
N GLN A 180 0.80 25.27 3.79
CA GLN A 180 0.52 25.31 5.22
C GLN A 180 1.56 26.16 5.97
N LEU A 181 2.85 25.98 5.66
CA LEU A 181 3.93 26.76 6.27
C LEU A 181 3.84 28.24 5.91
N GLU A 182 3.42 28.57 4.68
CA GLU A 182 3.17 29.95 4.25
C GLU A 182 2.01 30.59 5.03
N ASP A 183 0.89 29.89 5.18
CA ASP A 183 -0.29 30.34 5.94
C ASP A 183 0.05 30.53 7.44
N GLU A 184 0.84 29.62 8.01
CA GLU A 184 1.35 29.71 9.38
C GLU A 184 2.28 30.91 9.56
N LYS A 185 3.20 31.13 8.61
CA LYS A 185 4.09 32.29 8.61
C LYS A 185 3.30 33.60 8.58
N GLU A 186 2.31 33.74 7.68
CA GLU A 186 1.49 34.95 7.58
C GLU A 186 0.72 35.20 8.90
N THR A 187 0.20 34.13 9.50
CA THR A 187 -0.49 34.21 10.80
C THR A 187 0.44 34.67 11.91
N LEU A 188 1.68 34.14 11.96
CA LEU A 188 2.71 34.53 12.91
C LEU A 188 3.15 35.98 12.70
N GLU A 189 3.33 36.44 11.46
CA GLU A 189 3.67 37.82 11.14
C GLU A 189 2.58 38.79 11.61
N LYS A 190 1.30 38.49 11.34
CA LYS A 190 0.17 39.30 11.84
C LYS A 190 0.13 39.36 13.37
N ARG A 191 0.39 38.23 14.05
CA ARG A 191 0.47 38.19 15.52
C ARG A 191 1.66 39.00 16.03
N LEU A 192 2.81 38.90 15.37
CA LEU A 192 4.03 39.64 15.71
C LEU A 192 3.78 41.15 15.60
N GLU A 193 3.16 41.63 14.53
CA GLU A 193 2.84 43.04 14.36
C GLU A 193 1.85 43.55 15.42
N ARG A 194 0.86 42.75 15.80
CA ARG A 194 -0.05 43.06 16.93
C ARG A 194 0.70 43.11 18.27
N GLN A 195 1.73 42.31 18.47
CA GLN A 195 2.53 42.37 19.70
C GLN A 195 3.49 43.57 19.68
N LYS A 196 4.18 43.82 18.55
CA LYS A 196 5.05 44.99 18.37
C LYS A 196 4.32 46.30 18.65
N THR A 197 3.10 46.45 18.15
CA THR A 197 2.27 47.64 18.43
C THR A 197 1.92 47.79 19.91
N ARG A 198 1.66 46.68 20.63
CA ARG A 198 1.38 46.72 22.08
C ARG A 198 2.60 47.09 22.92
N ILE A 199 3.80 46.65 22.53
CA ILE A 199 5.03 46.90 23.28
C ILE A 199 5.73 48.20 22.86
N GLN A 200 5.17 48.96 21.93
CA GLN A 200 5.80 50.17 21.35
C GLN A 200 6.11 51.25 22.41
N LYS A 201 5.37 51.27 23.52
CA LYS A 201 5.59 52.19 24.66
C LYS A 201 6.56 51.66 25.71
N VAL A 202 7.03 50.41 25.58
CA VAL A 202 7.95 49.78 26.53
C VAL A 202 9.40 50.17 26.15
N PRO A 203 10.25 50.59 27.10
CA PRO A 203 11.64 50.88 26.83
C PRO A 203 12.40 49.70 26.22
N ALA A 204 13.23 49.96 25.20
CA ALA A 204 14.00 48.91 24.50
C ALA A 204 14.88 48.07 25.44
N ALA A 205 15.48 48.69 26.46
CA ALA A 205 16.29 48.00 27.46
C ALA A 205 15.51 46.93 28.26
N GLN A 206 14.22 47.15 28.52
CA GLN A 206 13.38 46.16 29.20
C GLN A 206 13.03 44.98 28.28
N ILE A 207 12.85 45.24 26.99
CA ILE A 207 12.61 44.19 25.98
C ILE A 207 13.86 43.31 25.83
N GLU A 208 15.05 43.89 25.79
CA GLU A 208 16.31 43.13 25.76
C GLU A 208 16.51 42.30 27.03
N LEU A 209 16.24 42.87 28.20
CA LEU A 209 16.32 42.14 29.46
C LEU A 209 15.36 40.93 29.47
N ALA A 210 14.11 41.13 29.04
CA ALA A 210 13.12 40.05 28.93
C ALA A 210 13.55 38.96 27.93
N LYS A 211 14.15 39.35 26.79
CA LYS A 211 14.69 38.41 25.80
C LYS A 211 15.84 37.58 26.37
N ASN A 212 16.74 38.19 27.12
CA ASN A 212 17.86 37.49 27.76
C ASN A 212 17.37 36.56 28.87
N TYR A 213 16.43 37.03 29.71
CA TYR A 213 15.80 36.19 30.72
C TYR A 213 15.11 34.97 30.10
N ARG A 214 14.35 35.14 29.01
CA ARG A 214 13.72 34.03 28.28
C ARG A 214 14.73 32.99 27.80
N LYS A 215 15.86 33.44 27.24
CA LYS A 215 16.93 32.53 26.79
C LYS A 215 17.56 31.75 27.94
N GLU A 216 17.76 32.37 29.10
CA GLU A 216 18.31 31.67 30.26
C GLU A 216 17.31 30.66 30.83
N VAL A 217 16.00 30.97 30.86
CA VAL A 217 14.96 30.00 31.24
C VAL A 217 14.90 28.81 30.26
N GLU A 218 14.92 29.06 28.95
CA GLU A 218 14.95 27.99 27.93
C GLU A 218 16.20 27.10 28.06
N LYS A 219 17.35 27.67 28.43
CA LYS A 219 18.57 26.90 28.71
C LYS A 219 18.44 26.08 29.98
N GLU A 220 17.89 26.66 31.04
CA GLU A 220 17.65 25.96 32.31
C GLU A 220 16.73 24.76 32.11
N GLU A 221 15.64 24.92 31.36
CA GLU A 221 14.73 23.83 31.01
C GLU A 221 15.45 22.69 30.28
N LYS A 222 16.25 23.01 29.25
CA LYS A 222 17.04 22.00 28.51
C LYS A 222 18.06 21.29 29.39
N LEU A 223 18.72 22.01 30.30
CA LEU A 223 19.66 21.41 31.24
C LEU A 223 18.93 20.50 32.23
N ASN A 224 17.74 20.89 32.69
CA ASN A 224 16.91 20.07 33.58
C ASN A 224 16.43 18.80 32.89
N THR A 225 15.99 18.86 31.63
CA THR A 225 15.62 17.65 30.87
C THR A 225 16.82 16.73 30.69
N MET A 226 17.98 17.28 30.32
CA MET A 226 19.22 16.50 30.17
C MET A 226 19.66 15.86 31.49
N LYS A 227 19.51 16.58 32.61
CA LYS A 227 19.80 16.05 33.95
C LYS A 227 18.87 14.91 34.32
N GLN A 228 17.58 15.01 34.01
CA GLN A 228 16.62 13.93 34.24
C GLN A 228 16.97 12.69 33.40
N ASP A 229 17.30 12.88 32.11
CA ASP A 229 17.71 11.79 31.22
C ASP A 229 18.99 11.11 31.73
N LEU A 230 20.01 11.88 32.13
CA LEU A 230 21.24 11.34 32.71
C LEU A 230 20.98 10.58 34.00
N ASN A 231 20.13 11.10 34.90
CA ASN A 231 19.74 10.39 36.11
C ASN A 231 19.03 9.06 35.80
N ASN A 232 18.17 9.05 34.78
CA ASN A 232 17.51 7.82 34.33
C ASN A 232 18.53 6.80 33.82
N VAL A 233 19.53 7.24 33.05
CA VAL A 233 20.62 6.38 32.57
C VAL A 233 21.47 5.86 33.74
N ILE A 234 21.82 6.72 34.71
CA ILE A 234 22.56 6.31 35.91
C ILE A 234 21.79 5.23 36.66
N ASN A 235 20.50 5.43 36.93
CA ASN A 235 19.67 4.45 37.61
C ASN A 235 19.60 3.11 36.85
N GLN A 236 19.53 3.14 35.52
CA GLN A 236 19.55 1.92 34.70
C GLN A 236 20.90 1.20 34.79
N LEU A 237 22.01 1.94 34.77
CA LEU A 237 23.35 1.38 34.89
C LEU A 237 23.59 0.81 36.28
N GLU A 238 23.15 1.48 37.35
CA GLU A 238 23.21 0.97 38.72
C GLU A 238 22.42 -0.34 38.87
N GLN A 239 21.21 -0.42 38.32
CA GLN A 239 20.43 -1.67 38.31
C GLN A 239 21.11 -2.78 37.50
N LYS A 240 21.87 -2.43 36.45
CA LYS A 240 22.64 -3.40 35.67
C LYS A 240 23.86 -3.89 36.45
N ILE A 241 24.57 -3.00 37.14
CA ILE A 241 25.69 -3.34 38.03
C ILE A 241 25.21 -4.28 39.12
N GLN A 242 24.13 -3.96 39.83
CA GLN A 242 23.57 -4.84 40.88
C GLN A 242 23.21 -6.23 40.35
N ARG A 243 22.66 -6.32 39.13
CA ARG A 243 22.36 -7.60 38.48
C ARG A 243 23.63 -8.40 38.18
N LEU A 244 24.66 -7.75 37.63
CA LEU A 244 25.94 -8.39 37.33
C LEU A 244 26.67 -8.81 38.61
N GLU A 245 26.65 -8.00 39.66
CA GLU A 245 27.23 -8.35 40.97
C GLU A 245 26.55 -9.57 41.59
N ARG A 246 25.21 -9.67 41.51
CA ARG A 246 24.48 -10.88 41.92
C ARG A 246 24.89 -12.09 41.10
N GLN A 247 24.93 -11.98 39.77
CA GLN A 247 25.36 -13.06 38.90
C GLN A 247 26.80 -13.52 39.21
N LEU A 248 27.70 -12.59 39.49
CA LEU A 248 29.09 -12.87 39.82
C LEU A 248 29.21 -13.55 41.20
N SER A 249 28.41 -13.10 42.18
CA SER A 249 28.28 -13.75 43.49
C SER A 249 27.73 -15.17 43.36
N ASP A 250 26.69 -15.37 42.54
CA ASP A 250 26.08 -16.68 42.30
C ASP A 250 27.02 -17.64 41.58
N GLN A 251 27.84 -17.14 40.64
CA GLN A 251 28.88 -17.92 39.98
C GLN A 251 30.01 -18.30 40.94
N ARG A 252 30.47 -17.36 41.78
CA ARG A 252 31.48 -17.65 42.81
C ARG A 252 30.96 -18.68 43.82
N SER A 253 29.74 -18.53 44.32
CA SER A 253 29.15 -19.53 45.24
C SER A 253 28.98 -20.89 44.57
N SER A 254 28.59 -20.94 43.29
CA SER A 254 28.50 -22.20 42.52
C SER A 254 29.84 -22.91 42.31
N SER A 255 30.96 -22.18 42.44
CA SER A 255 32.32 -22.74 42.31
C SER A 255 32.91 -23.26 43.62
N THR A 256 32.29 -22.97 44.78
CA THR A 256 32.90 -23.26 46.10
C THR A 256 32.26 -24.39 46.91
N ASP A 257 31.09 -24.90 46.52
CA ASP A 257 30.48 -26.08 47.15
C ASP A 257 29.74 -26.92 46.11
N GLN A 258 30.35 -28.01 45.65
CA GLN A 258 29.72 -28.98 44.76
C GLN A 258 29.61 -30.34 45.45
N SER A 259 28.72 -30.41 46.45
CA SER A 259 28.09 -31.69 46.79
C SER A 259 26.94 -31.94 45.81
N PRO A 260 26.80 -33.14 45.22
CA PRO A 260 25.71 -33.47 44.29
C PRO A 260 24.31 -33.15 44.83
N ASP A 261 24.09 -33.29 46.15
CA ASP A 261 22.82 -32.98 46.80
C ASP A 261 22.51 -31.47 46.84
N ALA A 262 23.55 -30.63 47.00
CA ALA A 262 23.39 -29.18 46.96
C ALA A 262 23.04 -28.69 45.54
N ILE A 263 23.61 -29.33 44.52
CA ILE A 263 23.29 -29.06 43.11
C ILE A 263 21.86 -29.48 42.79
N MET A 264 21.42 -30.67 43.24
CA MET A 264 20.03 -31.11 43.05
C MET A 264 19.04 -30.16 43.70
N LYS A 265 19.26 -29.76 44.95
CA LYS A 265 18.36 -28.82 45.65
C LYS A 265 18.27 -27.47 44.96
N ARG A 266 19.39 -26.93 44.45
CA ARG A 266 19.39 -25.69 43.66
C ARG A 266 18.64 -25.84 42.33
N MET A 267 18.81 -26.97 41.64
CA MET A 267 18.06 -27.25 40.41
C MET A 267 16.56 -27.40 40.68
N GLU A 268 16.16 -27.97 41.82
CA GLU A 268 14.76 -28.02 42.24
C GLU A 268 14.19 -26.62 42.51
N GLU A 269 14.93 -25.77 43.22
CA GLU A 269 14.54 -24.38 43.48
C GLU A 269 14.47 -23.57 42.17
N GLU A 270 15.45 -23.69 41.28
CA GLU A 270 15.44 -23.05 39.96
C GLU A 270 14.29 -23.57 39.09
N ASN A 271 13.99 -24.87 39.11
CA ASN A 271 12.82 -25.43 38.43
C ASN A 271 11.51 -24.91 39.01
N GLN A 272 11.42 -24.71 40.32
CA GLN A 272 10.22 -24.18 40.96
C GLN A 272 10.02 -22.70 40.60
N VAL A 273 11.08 -21.90 40.58
CA VAL A 273 11.05 -20.50 40.13
C VAL A 273 10.71 -20.41 38.65
N ASN A 274 11.36 -21.21 37.80
CA ASN A 274 11.07 -21.25 36.37
C ASN A 274 9.64 -21.71 36.09
N SER A 275 9.14 -22.70 36.83
CA SER A 275 7.74 -23.14 36.76
C SER A 275 6.80 -22.00 37.08
N TYR A 276 7.02 -21.25 38.17
CA TYR A 276 6.21 -20.06 38.50
C TYR A 276 6.27 -18.98 37.40
N LEU A 277 7.45 -18.69 36.86
CA LEU A 277 7.62 -17.69 35.81
C LEU A 277 6.85 -18.09 34.53
N VAL A 278 6.93 -19.36 34.13
CA VAL A 278 6.31 -19.87 32.89
C VAL A 278 4.81 -20.09 33.04
N THR A 279 4.34 -20.55 34.21
CA THR A 279 2.93 -20.91 34.41
C THR A 279 2.08 -19.71 34.84
N GLU A 280 2.64 -18.77 35.59
CA GLU A 280 1.87 -17.62 36.09
C GLU A 280 2.33 -16.29 35.53
N LYS A 281 3.61 -15.92 35.75
CA LYS A 281 4.05 -14.53 35.57
C LYS A 281 4.08 -14.14 34.09
N PHE A 282 4.78 -14.89 33.25
CA PHE A 282 4.90 -14.58 31.83
C PHE A 282 3.56 -14.68 31.09
N PRO A 283 2.68 -15.67 31.35
CA PRO A 283 1.34 -15.67 30.74
C PRO A 283 0.51 -14.44 31.12
N LYS A 284 0.56 -13.97 32.38
CA LYS A 284 -0.12 -12.74 32.82
C LYS A 284 0.43 -11.51 32.09
N GLU A 285 1.75 -11.33 32.04
CA GLU A 285 2.40 -10.21 31.35
C GLU A 285 2.13 -10.25 29.83
N LEU A 286 2.20 -11.43 29.21
CA LEU A 286 1.96 -11.63 27.79
C LEU A 286 0.49 -11.32 27.42
N ASN A 287 -0.47 -11.71 28.27
CA ASN A 287 -1.87 -11.35 28.09
C ASN A 287 -2.10 -9.84 28.23
N GLN A 288 -1.49 -9.18 29.23
CA GLN A 288 -1.56 -7.73 29.35
C GLN A 288 -0.98 -7.03 28.12
N MET A 289 0.14 -7.52 27.59
CA MET A 289 0.75 -6.94 26.39
C MET A 289 -0.11 -7.16 25.15
N LYS A 290 -0.70 -8.35 24.98
CA LYS A 290 -1.66 -8.64 23.91
C LYS A 290 -2.91 -7.75 23.98
N MET A 291 -3.43 -7.48 25.17
CA MET A 291 -4.55 -6.56 25.34
C MET A 291 -4.18 -5.12 24.94
N LYS A 292 -3.00 -4.64 25.34
CA LYS A 292 -2.49 -3.33 24.91
C LYS A 292 -2.30 -3.24 23.39
N LEU A 293 -1.79 -4.31 22.78
CA LEU A 293 -1.54 -4.36 21.34
C LEU A 293 -2.86 -4.33 20.55
N ARG A 294 -3.87 -5.10 20.98
CA ARG A 294 -5.24 -5.01 20.46
C ARG A 294 -5.83 -3.61 20.59
N TYR A 295 -5.65 -2.98 21.75
CA TYR A 295 -6.08 -1.59 21.96
C TYR A 295 -5.44 -0.64 20.94
N TYR A 296 -4.12 -0.74 20.72
CA TYR A 296 -3.44 0.10 19.73
C TYR A 296 -3.87 -0.21 18.29
N GLU A 297 -4.10 -1.47 17.92
CA GLU A 297 -4.64 -1.86 16.61
C GLU A 297 -6.06 -1.31 16.38
N GLU A 298 -6.90 -1.32 17.41
CA GLU A 298 -8.28 -0.81 17.35
C GLU A 298 -8.33 0.73 17.27
N VAL A 299 -7.41 1.41 17.96
CA VAL A 299 -7.23 2.86 17.84
C VAL A 299 -6.63 3.24 16.47
N ALA A 300 -5.68 2.47 15.96
CA ALA A 300 -5.06 2.74 14.66
C ALA A 300 -6.00 2.47 13.47
N SER A 301 -6.91 1.50 13.60
CA SER A 301 -7.91 1.16 12.57
C SER A 301 -9.11 2.12 12.54
N ASN A 302 -9.46 2.74 13.67
CA ASN A 302 -10.52 3.73 13.73
C ASN A 302 -9.98 5.15 13.54
N LYS A 303 -10.25 5.73 12.37
CA LYS A 303 -9.70 7.01 11.91
C LYS A 303 -10.10 8.27 12.72
N ALA A 304 -10.94 8.14 13.74
CA ALA A 304 -11.32 9.24 14.63
C ALA A 304 -11.98 8.72 15.93
N LEU A 305 -11.18 8.39 16.96
CA LEU A 305 -11.73 8.26 18.33
C LEU A 305 -11.62 9.60 19.06
N GLY A 306 -12.74 10.05 19.64
CA GLY A 306 -12.77 11.22 20.54
C GLY A 306 -12.18 10.93 21.93
N GLN A 307 -11.81 11.98 22.69
CA GLN A 307 -11.28 11.86 24.06
C GLN A 307 -12.18 11.06 25.01
N THR A 308 -13.49 11.11 24.81
CA THR A 308 -14.51 10.37 25.58
C THR A 308 -14.55 8.89 25.22
N GLU A 309 -14.33 8.52 23.96
CA GLU A 309 -14.25 7.12 23.53
C GLU A 309 -12.95 6.47 24.00
N LEU A 310 -11.83 7.20 23.93
CA LEU A 310 -10.55 6.78 24.52
C LEU A 310 -10.63 6.57 26.04
N ALA A 311 -11.44 7.36 26.74
CA ALA A 311 -11.66 7.20 28.18
C ALA A 311 -12.47 5.93 28.50
N ASN A 312 -13.48 5.59 27.68
CA ASN A 312 -14.28 4.38 27.84
C ASN A 312 -13.49 3.10 27.57
N TYR A 313 -12.53 3.13 26.65
CA TYR A 313 -11.63 1.99 26.41
C TYR A 313 -10.54 1.85 27.49
N ARG A 314 -10.10 2.93 28.14
CA ARG A 314 -9.15 2.88 29.27
C ARG A 314 -9.73 2.25 30.54
N ALA A 315 -11.06 2.16 30.64
CA ALA A 315 -11.77 1.69 31.83
C ALA A 315 -12.15 0.19 31.79
N LYS A 316 -11.82 -0.53 30.71
CA LYS A 316 -11.98 -1.99 30.56
C LYS A 316 -10.64 -2.71 30.65
#